data_AF-I3T7Q2-F1
#
_entry.id   AF-I3T7Q2-F1
#
_cell.length_a   1.000
_cell.length_b   1.000
_cell.length_c   1.000
_cell.angle_alpha   90.00
_cell.angle_beta   90.00
_cell.angle_gamma   90.00
#
_symmetry.space_group_name_H-M   'P 1'
#
loop_
_entity.id
_entity.type
_entity.pdbx_description
1 polymer ?
#
loop_
_entity_poly.entity_id
_entity_poly.type
_entity_poly.pdbx_seq_one_letter_code
_entity_poly.pdbx_strand_id
1 'polypeptide(L)'
;MPPLCYPFDDQFRERQCTNQEVSSANASMVWENYVCEVSESGICTTVGRVTPEIYSQLAAAANESYALEHYAPLLLSLQNCNFVRDAFTGITTNYCPPLKHYLYIINVGLGLISVGVLLCLVLWILYANRPQRGEVFVMLSLKEKIKSRFNKNHQSTNLAVPNAGSEV
;
A
#
# COMPACT_ATOMS: atom_id res chain seq x y z
N MET A 1 -22.93 44.69 17.81
CA MET A 1 -21.75 43.93 17.36
C MET A 1 -22.23 42.87 16.38
N PRO A 2 -21.71 42.84 15.14
CA PRO A 2 -22.17 41.88 14.12
C PRO A 2 -21.77 40.44 14.50
N PRO A 3 -22.63 39.45 14.24
CA PRO A 3 -22.31 38.04 14.46
C PRO A 3 -21.20 37.55 13.52
N LEU A 4 -20.46 36.55 13.98
CA LEU A 4 -19.47 35.85 13.15
C LEU A 4 -20.19 35.08 12.04
N CYS A 5 -19.67 35.14 10.81
CA CYS A 5 -20.16 34.31 9.74
C CYS A 5 -19.72 32.86 9.94
N TYR A 6 -20.70 31.96 9.94
CA TYR A 6 -20.46 30.53 9.89
C TYR A 6 -20.56 30.05 8.43
N PRO A 7 -19.55 29.40 7.84
CA PRO A 7 -19.52 29.13 6.40
C PRO A 7 -20.53 28.07 5.91
N PHE A 8 -21.22 27.38 6.82
CA PHE A 8 -22.17 26.31 6.48
C PHE A 8 -23.61 26.63 6.92
N ASP A 9 -24.59 26.06 6.23
CA ASP A 9 -26.00 26.05 6.65
C ASP A 9 -26.30 24.89 7.63
N ASP A 10 -27.54 24.81 8.14
CA ASP A 10 -27.99 23.73 9.04
C ASP A 10 -27.95 22.34 8.39
N GLN A 11 -27.78 22.28 7.07
CA GLN A 11 -27.61 21.05 6.28
C GLN A 11 -26.14 20.81 5.89
N PHE A 12 -25.18 21.53 6.49
CA PHE A 12 -23.75 21.44 6.24
C PHE A 12 -23.33 21.76 4.79
N ARG A 13 -24.11 22.57 4.07
CA ARG A 13 -23.75 23.07 2.74
C ARG A 13 -23.10 24.44 2.84
N GLU A 14 -22.15 24.71 1.95
CA GLU A 14 -21.54 26.04 1.85
C GLU A 14 -22.62 27.10 1.63
N ARG A 15 -22.54 28.16 2.43
CA ARG A 15 -23.42 29.32 2.30
C ARG A 15 -22.61 30.59 2.17
N GLN A 16 -23.21 31.59 1.55
CA GLN A 16 -22.67 32.95 1.55
C GLN A 16 -23.06 33.66 2.83
N CYS A 17 -22.11 34.39 3.40
CA CYS A 17 -22.36 35.28 4.53
C CYS A 17 -23.26 36.43 4.08
N THR A 18 -24.16 36.87 4.96
CA THR A 18 -24.94 38.08 4.75
C THR A 18 -24.11 39.32 5.04
N ASN A 19 -24.52 40.48 4.53
CA ASN A 19 -23.84 41.76 4.78
C ASN A 19 -23.87 42.21 6.26
N GLN A 20 -24.61 41.50 7.12
CA GLN A 20 -24.71 41.77 8.55
C GLN A 20 -23.76 40.90 9.38
N GLU A 21 -23.13 39.90 8.76
CA GLU A 21 -22.16 39.00 9.39
C GLU A 21 -20.72 39.44 9.07
N VAL A 22 -19.77 39.05 9.92
CA VAL A 22 -18.34 39.32 9.70
C VAL A 22 -17.55 38.02 9.60
N SER A 23 -16.62 37.93 8.65
CA SER A 23 -15.73 36.78 8.52
C SER A 23 -14.78 36.65 9.70
N SER A 24 -14.33 35.43 9.99
CA SER A 24 -13.30 35.11 10.99
C SER A 24 -12.06 35.99 10.86
N ALA A 25 -11.62 36.24 9.62
CA ALA A 25 -10.45 37.06 9.29
C ALA A 25 -10.58 38.54 9.71
N ASN A 26 -11.79 39.12 9.62
CA ASN A 26 -12.02 40.55 9.87
C ASN A 26 -12.70 40.82 11.22
N ALA A 27 -13.16 39.79 11.92
CA ALA A 27 -13.97 39.90 13.12
C ALA A 27 -13.30 40.74 14.21
N SER A 28 -12.04 40.46 14.54
CA SER A 28 -11.29 41.18 15.58
C SER A 28 -11.26 42.69 15.33
N MET A 29 -10.89 43.10 14.11
CA MET A 29 -10.84 44.50 13.69
C MET A 29 -12.22 45.18 13.73
N VAL A 30 -13.28 44.49 13.28
CA VAL A 30 -14.63 45.07 13.28
C VAL A 30 -15.16 45.20 14.71
N TRP A 31 -14.91 44.20 15.55
CA TRP A 31 -15.38 44.12 16.93
C TRP A 31 -14.69 45.09 17.88
N GLU A 32 -13.49 45.54 17.57
CA GLU A 32 -12.78 46.58 18.31
C GLU A 32 -13.63 47.87 18.46
N ASN A 33 -14.40 48.20 17.43
CA ASN A 33 -15.31 49.36 17.43
C ASN A 33 -16.50 49.24 18.41
N TYR A 34 -16.71 48.06 19.00
CA TYR A 34 -17.78 47.76 19.96
C TYR A 34 -17.27 47.62 21.39
N VAL A 35 -15.98 47.86 21.63
CA VAL A 35 -15.39 47.89 22.98
C VAL A 35 -15.85 49.17 23.69
N CYS A 36 -16.15 49.05 24.98
CA CYS A 36 -16.52 50.16 25.86
C CYS A 36 -15.37 50.54 26.81
N GLU A 37 -15.41 51.77 27.30
CA GLU A 37 -14.74 52.09 28.57
C GLU A 37 -15.52 51.49 29.74
N VAL A 38 -14.78 50.93 30.70
CA VAL A 38 -15.34 50.28 31.89
C VAL A 38 -15.34 51.23 33.08
N SER A 39 -16.37 51.12 33.93
CA SER A 39 -16.44 51.79 35.23
C SER A 39 -15.46 51.16 36.24
N GLU A 40 -15.33 51.77 37.42
CA GLU A 40 -14.58 51.17 38.55
C GLU A 40 -15.11 49.79 38.95
N SER A 41 -16.40 49.53 38.73
CA SER A 41 -17.04 48.23 38.95
C SER A 41 -16.85 47.22 37.80
N GLY A 42 -16.12 47.58 36.74
CA GLY A 42 -15.82 46.71 35.61
C GLY A 42 -16.97 46.54 34.59
N ILE A 43 -17.97 47.42 34.62
CA ILE A 43 -19.15 47.37 33.74
C ILE A 43 -18.99 48.42 32.64
N CYS A 44 -19.48 48.13 31.43
CA CYS A 44 -19.52 49.12 30.36
C CYS A 44 -20.32 50.37 30.78
N THR A 45 -19.73 51.54 30.55
CA THR A 45 -20.41 52.84 30.70
C THR A 45 -21.52 53.06 29.68
N THR A 46 -21.49 52.32 28.57
CA THR A 46 -22.45 52.40 27.45
C THR A 46 -23.17 51.07 27.25
N VAL A 47 -24.48 51.15 26.98
CA VAL A 47 -25.32 49.97 26.73
C VAL A 47 -25.03 49.38 25.35
N GLY A 48 -25.01 48.04 25.24
CA GLY A 48 -24.87 47.33 23.97
C GLY A 48 -23.43 47.17 23.46
N ARG A 49 -22.43 47.44 24.32
CA ARG A 49 -21.00 47.25 24.05
C ARG A 49 -20.40 46.15 24.94
N VAL A 50 -19.18 45.73 24.59
CA VAL A 50 -18.45 44.67 25.31
C VAL A 50 -17.26 45.24 26.08
N THR A 51 -16.96 44.62 27.23
CA THR A 51 -15.78 45.01 28.02
C THR A 51 -14.49 44.57 27.30
N PRO A 52 -13.34 45.21 27.56
CA PRO A 52 -12.05 44.83 26.98
C PRO A 52 -11.68 43.36 27.24
N GLU A 53 -12.04 42.84 28.41
CA GLU A 53 -11.81 41.45 28.81
C GLU A 53 -12.64 40.46 27.97
N ILE A 54 -13.93 40.74 27.75
CA ILE A 54 -14.77 39.89 26.90
C ILE A 54 -14.31 39.98 25.44
N TYR A 55 -13.93 41.19 24.99
CA TYR A 55 -13.40 41.40 23.65
C TYR A 55 -12.15 40.56 23.39
N SER A 56 -11.19 40.52 24.32
CA SER A 56 -9.94 39.76 24.13
C SER A 56 -10.21 38.26 23.93
N GLN A 57 -11.15 37.71 24.70
CA GLN A 57 -11.56 36.31 24.58
C GLN A 57 -12.27 36.03 23.25
N LEU A 58 -13.16 36.93 22.81
CA LEU A 58 -13.86 36.80 21.52
C LEU A 58 -12.89 36.95 20.34
N ALA A 59 -11.95 37.88 20.42
CA ALA A 59 -10.92 38.08 19.39
C ALA A 59 -9.98 36.88 19.28
N ALA A 60 -9.58 36.29 20.42
CA ALA A 60 -8.81 35.05 20.44
C ALA A 60 -9.58 33.92 19.75
N ALA A 61 -10.85 33.69 20.12
CA ALA A 61 -11.68 32.66 19.50
C ALA A 61 -11.86 32.86 17.98
N ALA A 62 -12.05 34.10 17.53
CA ALA A 62 -12.15 34.42 16.11
C ALA A 62 -10.83 34.14 15.36
N ASN A 63 -9.69 34.48 15.97
CA ASN A 63 -8.37 34.23 15.39
C ASN A 63 -8.05 32.72 15.28
N GLU A 64 -8.41 31.94 16.30
CA GLU A 64 -8.31 30.48 16.25
C GLU A 64 -9.26 29.87 15.19
N SER A 65 -10.47 30.42 15.07
CA SER A 65 -11.43 30.01 14.03
C SER A 65 -10.89 30.28 12.63
N TYR A 66 -10.27 31.45 12.42
CA TYR A 66 -9.59 31.79 11.17
C TYR A 66 -8.45 30.82 10.86
N ALA A 67 -7.62 30.50 11.85
CA ALA A 67 -6.55 29.53 11.70
C ALA A 67 -7.12 28.15 11.29
N LEU A 68 -8.18 27.68 11.96
CA LEU A 68 -8.81 26.41 11.60
C LEU A 68 -9.39 26.44 10.19
N GLU A 69 -10.13 27.50 9.81
CA GLU A 69 -10.70 27.65 8.48
C GLU A 69 -9.63 27.67 7.38
N HIS A 70 -8.52 28.35 7.63
CA HIS A 70 -7.44 28.50 6.66
C HIS A 70 -6.54 27.25 6.57
N TYR A 71 -6.24 26.60 7.70
CA TYR A 71 -5.28 25.49 7.76
C TYR A 71 -5.95 24.11 7.72
N ALA A 72 -7.22 23.95 8.10
CA ALA A 72 -7.90 22.65 8.07
C ALA A 72 -7.92 21.98 6.69
N PRO A 73 -8.12 22.67 5.55
CA PRO A 73 -8.06 22.04 4.24
C PRO A 73 -6.69 21.41 3.96
N LEU A 74 -5.60 22.09 4.33
CA LEU A 74 -4.25 21.55 4.21
C LEU A 74 -4.07 20.33 5.13
N LEU A 75 -4.51 20.41 6.39
CA LEU A 75 -4.44 19.29 7.33
C LEU A 75 -5.23 18.07 6.84
N LEU A 76 -6.44 18.26 6.28
CA LEU A 76 -7.21 17.20 5.64
C LEU A 76 -6.49 16.62 4.42
N SER A 77 -5.81 17.47 3.64
CA SER A 77 -5.09 17.05 2.45
C SER A 77 -3.84 16.20 2.78
N LEU A 78 -3.22 16.46 3.94
CA LEU A 78 -2.15 15.63 4.50
C LEU A 78 -2.69 14.27 4.98
N GLN A 79 -3.86 14.26 5.66
CA GLN A 79 -4.52 13.02 6.08
C GLN A 79 -4.90 12.15 4.89
N ASN A 80 -5.40 12.76 3.81
CA ASN A 80 -5.84 12.04 2.62
C ASN A 80 -4.69 11.61 1.69
N CYS A 81 -3.43 11.89 2.04
CA CYS A 81 -2.20 11.61 1.28
C CYS A 81 -2.15 12.14 -0.17
N ASN A 82 -3.26 12.67 -0.70
CA ASN A 82 -3.39 13.11 -2.08
C ASN A 82 -2.50 14.32 -2.36
N PHE A 83 -2.45 15.30 -1.45
CA PHE A 83 -1.60 16.48 -1.64
C PHE A 83 -0.11 16.12 -1.64
N VAL A 84 0.32 15.27 -0.69
CA VAL A 84 1.70 14.77 -0.64
C VAL A 84 2.01 13.96 -1.89
N ARG A 85 1.11 13.06 -2.29
CA ARG A 85 1.26 12.25 -3.50
C ARG A 85 1.35 13.12 -4.75
N ASP A 86 0.51 14.13 -4.90
CA ASP A 86 0.45 14.96 -6.10
C ASP A 86 1.67 15.90 -6.17
N ALA A 87 2.11 16.45 -5.04
CA ALA A 87 3.34 17.22 -4.93
C ALA A 87 4.59 16.36 -5.23
N PHE A 88 4.71 15.19 -4.60
CA PHE A 88 5.81 14.27 -4.88
C PHE A 88 5.76 13.73 -6.32
N THR A 89 4.57 13.49 -6.86
CA THR A 89 4.41 13.06 -8.27
C THR A 89 4.88 14.17 -9.19
N GLY A 90 4.46 15.42 -8.97
CA GLY A 90 4.91 16.58 -9.74
C GLY A 90 6.42 16.82 -9.64
N ILE A 91 7.01 16.64 -8.46
CA ILE A 91 8.47 16.74 -8.29
C ILE A 91 9.19 15.58 -8.99
N THR A 92 8.70 14.35 -8.83
CA THR A 92 9.32 13.15 -9.40
C THR A 92 9.24 13.17 -10.93
N THR A 93 8.13 13.62 -11.51
CA THR A 93 7.97 13.72 -12.98
C THR A 93 8.83 14.83 -13.57
N ASN A 94 8.94 15.99 -12.91
CA ASN A 94 9.62 17.15 -13.47
C ASN A 94 11.13 17.17 -13.19
N TYR A 95 11.59 16.60 -12.06
CA TYR A 95 12.98 16.72 -11.61
C TYR A 95 13.74 15.39 -11.52
N CYS A 96 13.05 14.23 -11.54
CA CYS A 96 13.68 12.91 -11.47
C CYS A 96 13.32 11.96 -12.65
N PRO A 97 13.44 12.39 -13.93
CA PRO A 97 13.22 11.50 -15.07
C PRO A 97 14.10 10.23 -15.11
N PRO A 98 15.39 10.22 -14.68
CA PRO A 98 16.20 9.00 -14.79
C PRO A 98 15.70 7.87 -13.89
N LEU A 99 15.11 8.18 -12.72
CA LEU A 99 14.69 7.15 -11.76
C LEU A 99 13.57 6.26 -12.31
N LYS A 100 12.61 6.87 -13.03
CA LYS A 100 11.52 6.13 -13.69
C LYS A 100 12.04 5.25 -14.83
N HIS A 101 13.01 5.76 -15.60
CA HIS A 101 13.57 5.05 -16.74
C HIS A 101 14.39 3.82 -16.31
N TYR A 102 15.25 3.96 -15.30
CA TYR A 102 16.03 2.85 -14.77
C TYR A 102 15.17 1.75 -14.14
N LEU A 103 14.15 2.11 -13.34
CA LEU A 103 13.24 1.13 -12.76
C LEU A 103 12.46 0.36 -13.83
N TYR A 104 12.05 1.03 -14.91
CA TYR A 104 11.42 0.38 -16.04
C TYR A 104 12.35 -0.64 -16.72
N ILE A 105 13.59 -0.25 -17.01
CA ILE A 105 14.59 -1.14 -17.62
C ILE A 105 14.88 -2.35 -16.71
N ILE A 106 15.05 -2.13 -15.40
CA ILE A 106 15.30 -3.19 -14.44
C ILE A 106 14.12 -4.17 -14.39
N ASN A 107 12.88 -3.67 -14.37
CA ASN A 107 11.70 -4.52 -14.32
C ASN A 107 11.53 -5.36 -15.61
N VAL A 108 11.81 -4.76 -16.77
CA VAL A 108 11.84 -5.49 -18.05
C VAL A 108 12.94 -6.56 -18.04
N GLY A 109 14.13 -6.22 -17.54
CA GLY A 109 15.24 -7.17 -17.42
C GLY A 109 14.92 -8.36 -16.51
N LEU A 110 14.34 -8.10 -15.33
CA LEU A 110 13.89 -9.13 -14.40
C LEU A 110 12.80 -10.02 -15.03
N GLY A 111 11.88 -9.43 -15.80
CA GLY A 111 10.87 -10.18 -16.56
C GLY A 111 11.50 -11.14 -17.59
N LEU A 112 12.47 -10.66 -18.36
CA LEU A 112 13.17 -11.49 -19.35
C LEU A 112 13.95 -12.64 -18.70
N ILE A 113 14.64 -12.39 -17.58
CA ILE A 113 15.35 -13.43 -16.83
C ILE A 113 14.38 -14.49 -16.32
N SER A 114 13.25 -14.07 -15.73
CA SER A 114 12.22 -14.99 -15.23
C SER A 114 11.68 -15.90 -16.33
N VAL A 115 11.33 -15.33 -17.48
CA VAL A 115 10.86 -16.11 -18.65
C VAL A 115 11.96 -17.05 -19.16
N GLY A 116 13.20 -16.58 -19.24
CA GLY A 116 14.34 -17.38 -19.66
C GLY A 116 14.57 -18.60 -18.76
N VAL A 117 14.51 -18.41 -17.44
CA VAL A 117 14.63 -19.51 -16.47
C VAL A 117 13.48 -20.51 -16.61
N LEU A 118 12.24 -20.04 -16.75
CA LEU A 118 11.09 -20.91 -16.96
C LEU A 118 11.23 -21.75 -18.23
N LEU A 119 11.64 -21.13 -19.35
CA LEU A 119 11.89 -21.84 -20.60
C LEU A 119 13.03 -22.85 -20.48
N CYS A 120 14.13 -22.48 -19.82
CA CYS A 120 15.23 -23.40 -19.52
C CYS A 120 14.77 -24.61 -18.71
N LEU A 121 13.93 -24.42 -17.69
CA LEU A 121 13.37 -25.51 -16.90
C LEU A 121 12.47 -26.42 -17.72
N VAL A 122 11.60 -25.86 -18.57
CA VAL A 122 10.74 -26.65 -19.47
C VAL A 122 11.56 -27.47 -20.46
N LEU A 123 12.57 -26.87 -21.09
CA LEU A 123 13.45 -27.58 -22.01
C LEU A 123 14.27 -28.66 -21.30
N TRP A 124 14.74 -28.39 -20.08
CA TRP A 124 15.45 -29.37 -19.27
C TRP A 124 14.55 -30.56 -18.92
N ILE A 125 13.30 -30.31 -18.52
CA ILE A 125 12.31 -31.37 -18.28
C ILE A 125 12.06 -32.16 -19.56
N LEU A 126 11.87 -31.52 -20.72
CA LEU A 126 11.65 -32.21 -21.99
C LEU A 126 12.87 -33.03 -22.45
N TYR A 127 14.08 -32.55 -22.19
CA TYR A 127 15.32 -33.25 -22.54
C TYR A 127 15.62 -34.40 -21.59
N ALA A 128 15.50 -34.19 -20.28
CA ALA A 128 15.65 -35.23 -19.27
C ALA A 128 14.53 -36.28 -19.37
N ASN A 129 13.34 -35.86 -19.78
CA ASN A 129 12.19 -36.72 -20.07
C ASN A 129 12.11 -37.14 -21.55
N ARG A 130 13.19 -36.97 -22.34
CA ARG A 130 13.36 -37.71 -23.58
C ARG A 130 13.26 -39.18 -23.18
N PRO A 131 12.33 -39.96 -23.76
CA PRO A 131 12.23 -41.37 -23.42
C PRO A 131 13.59 -41.99 -23.70
N GLN A 132 14.25 -42.47 -22.64
CA GLN A 132 15.44 -43.28 -22.75
C GLN A 132 15.07 -44.55 -23.52
N ARG A 133 15.04 -44.46 -24.85
CA ARG A 133 15.01 -45.63 -25.74
C ARG A 133 16.28 -46.47 -25.57
N GLY A 134 17.28 -45.94 -24.87
CA GLY A 134 18.46 -46.68 -24.39
C GLY A 134 18.26 -47.46 -23.09
N GLU A 135 17.39 -47.04 -22.17
CA GLU A 135 17.25 -47.75 -20.88
C GLU A 135 16.17 -48.82 -20.90
N VAL A 136 15.18 -48.71 -21.78
CA VAL A 136 14.23 -49.82 -22.01
C VAL A 136 14.96 -51.01 -22.65
N PHE A 137 15.93 -50.78 -23.54
CA PHE A 137 16.73 -51.85 -24.16
C PHE A 137 17.75 -52.47 -23.20
N VAL A 138 18.45 -51.64 -22.42
CA VAL A 138 19.40 -52.15 -21.40
C VAL A 138 18.65 -52.89 -20.30
N MET A 139 17.48 -52.40 -19.86
CA MET A 139 16.69 -53.07 -18.83
C MET A 139 16.01 -54.34 -19.35
N LEU A 140 15.54 -54.40 -20.60
CA LEU A 140 15.09 -55.65 -21.23
C LEU A 140 16.22 -56.67 -21.39
N SER A 141 17.38 -56.23 -21.91
CA SER A 141 18.55 -57.10 -22.10
C SER A 141 19.11 -57.63 -20.77
N LEU A 142 19.16 -56.79 -19.73
CA LEU A 142 19.56 -57.19 -18.37
C LEU A 142 18.55 -58.15 -17.75
N LYS A 143 17.24 -57.89 -17.90
CA LYS A 143 16.17 -58.76 -17.39
C LYS A 143 16.17 -60.11 -18.10
N GLU A 144 16.50 -60.15 -19.39
CA GLU A 144 16.64 -61.39 -20.17
C GLU A 144 17.92 -62.16 -19.81
N LYS A 145 19.05 -61.47 -19.55
CA LYS A 145 20.30 -62.06 -19.05
C LYS A 145 20.16 -62.62 -17.62
N ILE A 146 19.41 -61.95 -16.76
CA ILE A 146 19.11 -62.41 -15.39
C ILE A 146 18.16 -63.61 -15.43
N LYS A 147 17.12 -63.56 -16.28
CA LYS A 147 16.17 -64.67 -16.47
C LYS A 147 16.86 -65.92 -17.04
N SER A 148 17.81 -65.78 -17.99
CA SER A 148 18.56 -66.92 -18.52
C SER A 148 19.51 -67.53 -17.48
N ARG A 149 20.14 -66.73 -16.62
CA ARG A 149 20.97 -67.24 -15.50
C ARG A 149 20.15 -67.97 -14.45
N PHE A 150 18.97 -67.47 -14.10
CA PHE A 150 18.08 -68.14 -13.15
C PHE A 150 17.53 -69.45 -13.70
N ASN A 151 17.19 -69.49 -14.99
CA ASN A 151 16.68 -70.71 -15.63
C ASN A 151 17.77 -71.78 -15.80
N LYS A 152 19.03 -71.37 -16.06
CA LYS A 152 20.19 -72.29 -16.04
C LYS A 152 20.41 -72.91 -14.67
N ASN A 153 20.30 -72.12 -13.60
CA ASN A 153 20.43 -72.63 -12.24
C ASN A 153 19.27 -73.54 -11.84
N HIS A 154 18.04 -73.29 -12.30
CA HIS A 154 16.91 -74.17 -12.02
C HIS A 154 17.02 -75.54 -12.73
N GLN A 155 17.66 -75.60 -13.90
CA GLN A 155 17.94 -76.87 -14.59
C GLN A 155 19.08 -77.66 -13.93
N SER A 156 20.04 -76.99 -13.30
CA SER A 156 21.12 -77.64 -12.52
C SER A 156 20.69 -78.12 -11.13
N THR A 157 19.52 -77.70 -10.62
CA THR A 157 19.05 -78.06 -9.27
C THR A 157 17.95 -79.14 -9.26
N ASN A 158 17.59 -79.72 -10.41
CA ASN A 158 16.59 -80.80 -10.53
C ASN A 158 17.16 -82.14 -11.06
N LEU A 159 18.47 -82.37 -10.93
CA LEU A 159 19.11 -83.66 -11.24
C LEU A 159 20.06 -84.11 -10.12
N ALA A 160 19.46 -84.40 -8.96
CA ALA A 160 19.91 -85.34 -7.95
C ALA A 160 18.68 -85.59 -7.08
N VAL A 161 17.96 -86.71 -7.18
CA VAL A 161 18.25 -88.01 -6.53
C VAL A 161 17.34 -89.09 -7.16
N PRO A 162 17.85 -90.30 -7.45
CA PRO A 162 17.43 -91.53 -6.75
C PRO A 162 18.65 -92.39 -6.32
N ASN A 163 18.82 -92.77 -5.06
CA ASN A 163 18.28 -93.94 -4.34
C ASN A 163 18.81 -95.33 -4.80
N ALA A 164 19.62 -95.98 -3.95
CA ALA A 164 19.78 -97.44 -3.70
C ALA A 164 20.81 -97.59 -2.55
N GLY A 165 20.55 -98.25 -1.41
CA GLY A 165 20.40 -99.71 -1.26
C GLY A 165 21.77 -100.39 -1.43
N SER A 166 22.61 -100.51 -0.40
CA SER A 166 22.70 -101.56 0.65
C SER A 166 23.27 -102.92 0.17
N GLU A 167 24.21 -103.43 0.99
CA GLU A 167 24.76 -104.79 1.13
C GLU A 167 25.96 -105.22 0.25
N VAL A 168 27.17 -105.27 0.85
CA VAL A 168 27.76 -106.49 1.48
C VAL A 168 28.52 -106.07 2.73
#